data_AF-A0A246RLB1-F1
#
_entry.id   AF-A0A246RLB1-F1
#
_cell.length_a   1.000
_cell.length_b   1.000
_cell.length_c   1.000
_cell.angle_alpha   90.00
_cell.angle_beta   90.00
_cell.angle_gamma   90.00
#
_symmetry.space_group_name_H-M   'P 1'
#
loop_
_entity.id
_entity.type
_entity.pdbx_description
1 polymer ?
#
loop_
_entity_poly.entity_id
_entity_poly.type
_entity_poly.pdbx_seq_one_letter_code
_entity_poly.pdbx_strand_id
1 'polypeptide(L)' 'MAVVAAPAHASDAPGFVCNLTQNTWLRAAPHGYVLRTLTAGRGFRAHAGWGEDDDNWVYGHGAEDPSLDGWVPLGNTTC' A
#
# COMPACT_ATOMS: atom_id res chain seq x y z
N MET A 1 16.55 15.58 20.05
CA MET A 1 16.50 14.19 19.54
C MET A 1 15.54 14.16 18.37
N ALA A 2 16.01 13.87 17.16
CA ALA A 2 15.11 13.52 16.06
C ALA A 2 14.69 12.08 16.28
N VAL A 3 13.45 11.86 16.70
CA VAL A 3 12.85 10.53 16.68
C VAL A 3 12.75 10.17 15.20
N VAL A 4 13.59 9.25 14.74
CA VAL A 4 13.34 8.58 13.45
C VAL A 4 11.98 7.93 13.61
N ALA A 5 10.96 8.47 12.95
CA ALA A 5 9.66 7.86 12.93
C ALA A 5 9.86 6.45 12.35
N ALA A 6 9.70 5.43 13.18
CA ALA A 6 9.64 4.07 12.69
C ALA A 6 8.52 4.01 11.62
N PRO A 7 8.70 3.23 10.54
CA PRO A 7 7.66 3.08 9.53
C PRO A 7 6.36 2.70 10.24
N ALA A 8 5.30 3.47 10.03
CA ALA A 8 4.00 3.08 10.55
C ALA A 8 3.62 1.75 9.88
N HIS A 9 3.47 0.70 10.68
CA HIS A 9 3.08 -0.61 10.16
C HIS A 9 1.59 -0.61 9.82
N ALA A 10 1.21 -1.24 8.71
CA ALA A 10 -0.17 -1.58 8.45
C ALA A 10 -0.63 -2.67 9.45
N SER A 11 -1.93 -2.79 9.71
CA SER A 11 -2.45 -3.61 10.82
C SER A 11 -1.95 -5.06 10.83
N ASP A 12 -1.94 -5.67 12.02
CA ASP A 12 -1.58 -7.07 12.29
C ASP A 12 -2.59 -8.11 11.79
N ALA A 13 -3.35 -7.81 10.74
CA ALA A 13 -4.22 -8.76 10.03
C ALA A 13 -3.42 -9.99 9.50
N PRO A 14 -3.99 -10.94 8.77
CA PRO A 14 -3.23 -11.88 7.93
C PRO A 14 -2.80 -11.25 6.58
N GLY A 15 -1.76 -11.80 5.92
CA GLY A 15 -1.14 -11.24 4.69
C GLY A 15 0.35 -10.85 4.83
N PHE A 16 0.91 -10.12 3.86
CA PHE A 16 2.32 -9.68 3.86
C PHE A 16 2.42 -8.17 4.10
N VAL A 17 3.33 -7.74 4.98
CA VAL A 17 3.61 -6.31 5.17
C VAL A 17 4.72 -5.89 4.21
N CYS A 18 4.38 -5.02 3.27
CA CYS A 18 5.31 -4.39 2.34
C CYS A 18 5.62 -2.96 2.77
N ASN A 19 6.69 -2.39 2.23
CA ASN A 19 7.02 -0.99 2.47
C ASN A 19 6.72 -0.16 1.22
N LEU A 20 6.12 1.02 1.40
CA LEU A 20 5.91 1.97 0.32
C LEU A 20 7.23 2.67 -0.01
N THR A 21 7.69 2.56 -1.26
CA THR A 21 8.94 3.19 -1.73
C THR A 21 8.76 4.67 -2.07
N GLN A 22 7.52 5.07 -2.38
CA GLN A 22 7.15 6.42 -2.76
C GLN A 22 5.72 6.75 -2.32
N ASN A 23 5.39 8.04 -2.31
CA ASN A 23 4.00 8.46 -2.14
C ASN A 23 3.18 7.90 -3.30
N THR A 24 2.04 7.30 -2.98
CA THR A 24 1.21 6.63 -3.98
C THR A 24 -0.27 6.87 -3.69
N TRP A 25 -1.12 6.52 -4.65
CA TRP A 25 -2.56 6.53 -4.49
C TRP A 25 -3.08 5.12 -4.26
N LEU A 26 -3.87 4.97 -3.20
CA LEU A 26 -4.76 3.84 -3.01
C LEU A 26 -5.97 4.04 -3.91
N ARG A 27 -6.28 3.07 -4.78
CA ARG A 27 -7.38 3.15 -5.76
C ARG A 27 -8.46 2.11 -5.50
N ALA A 28 -9.69 2.39 -5.92
CA ALA A 28 -10.79 1.45 -5.77
C ALA A 28 -10.69 0.22 -6.70
N ALA A 29 -9.97 0.37 -7.81
CA ALA A 29 -9.64 -0.68 -8.78
C ALA A 29 -8.30 -0.32 -9.44
N PRO A 30 -7.61 -1.26 -10.11
CA PRO A 30 -6.55 -0.94 -11.06
C PRO A 30 -7.01 0.19 -12.00
N HIS A 31 -6.21 1.25 -12.12
CA HIS A 31 -6.53 2.46 -12.91
C HIS A 31 -7.83 3.22 -12.52
N GLY A 32 -8.54 2.78 -11.48
CA GLY A 32 -9.78 3.40 -11.00
C GLY A 32 -9.56 4.70 -10.22
N TYR A 33 -10.64 5.26 -9.65
CA TYR A 33 -10.56 6.49 -8.89
C TYR A 33 -9.73 6.34 -7.60
N VAL A 34 -9.15 7.45 -7.14
CA VAL A 34 -8.32 7.51 -5.94
C VAL A 34 -9.20 7.53 -4.69
N LEU A 35 -8.93 6.60 -3.78
CA LEU A 35 -9.55 6.53 -2.44
C LEU A 35 -8.77 7.37 -1.44
N ARG A 36 -7.43 7.30 -1.48
CA ARG A 36 -6.54 7.97 -0.53
C ARG A 36 -5.12 8.11 -1.06
N THR A 37 -4.38 9.08 -0.54
CA THR A 37 -2.92 9.17 -0.68
C THR A 37 -2.22 8.41 0.44
N LEU A 38 -1.28 7.55 0.09
CA LEU A 38 -0.40 6.84 1.03
C LEU A 38 0.99 7.45 1.02
N THR A 39 1.67 7.40 2.16
CA THR A 39 2.95 8.08 2.40
C THR A 39 4.12 7.12 2.17
N ALA A 40 5.15 7.59 1.47
CA ALA A 40 6.41 6.86 1.36
C ALA A 40 6.97 6.49 2.75
N GLY A 41 7.63 5.33 2.82
CA GLY A 41 8.27 4.84 4.04
C GLY A 41 7.29 4.26 5.06
N ARG A 42 5.99 4.17 4.78
CA ARG A 42 5.01 3.48 5.62
C ARG A 42 4.72 2.07 5.11
N GLY A 43 4.18 1.24 6.00
CA GLY A 43 3.76 -0.11 5.70
C GLY A 43 2.47 -0.14 4.89
N PHE A 44 2.40 -1.11 3.98
CA PHE A 44 1.22 -1.49 3.23
C PHE A 44 0.98 -2.98 3.47
N ARG A 45 -0.23 -3.36 3.88
CA ARG A 45 -0.59 -4.75 4.08
C ARG A 45 -1.17 -5.32 2.79
N ALA A 46 -0.42 -6.20 2.15
CA ALA A 46 -0.88 -6.92 0.97
C ALA A 46 -1.75 -8.13 1.35
N HIS A 47 -2.92 -8.21 0.73
CA HIS A 47 -3.88 -9.30 0.82
C HIS A 47 -3.90 -10.16 -0.45
N ALA A 48 -3.75 -9.53 -1.62
CA ALA A 48 -3.73 -10.21 -2.92
C ALA A 48 -2.93 -9.41 -3.96
N GLY A 49 -2.68 -10.02 -5.11
CA GLY A 49 -2.07 -9.36 -6.26
C GLY A 49 -2.85 -9.65 -7.54
N TRP A 50 -2.79 -8.72 -8.50
CA TRP A 50 -3.38 -8.86 -9.82
C TRP A 50 -2.41 -8.30 -10.87
N GLY A 51 -2.27 -9.00 -11.99
CA GLY A 51 -1.54 -8.52 -13.15
C GLY A 51 -2.52 -8.26 -14.29
N GLU A 52 -2.41 -7.10 -14.93
CA GLU A 52 -3.18 -6.74 -16.12
C GLU A 52 -2.23 -6.17 -17.15
N ASP A 53 -2.14 -6.82 -18.32
CA ASP A 53 -1.18 -6.52 -19.38
C ASP A 53 0.27 -6.44 -18.84
N ASP A 54 0.86 -5.24 -18.83
CA ASP A 54 2.20 -4.93 -18.34
C ASP A 54 2.22 -4.31 -16.93
N ASP A 55 1.05 -4.15 -16.28
CA ASP A 55 0.89 -3.53 -14.98
C ASP A 55 0.57 -4.55 -13.87
N ASN A 56 1.42 -4.56 -12.83
CA ASN A 56 1.18 -5.36 -11.64
C ASN A 56 0.64 -4.48 -10.51
N TRP A 57 -0.39 -4.98 -9.84
CA TRP A 57 -1.10 -4.31 -8.76
C TRP A 57 -1.14 -5.20 -7.51
N VAL A 58 -1.12 -4.54 -6.35
CA VAL A 58 -1.28 -5.20 -5.06
C VAL A 58 -2.49 -4.62 -4.33
N TYR A 59 -3.33 -5.53 -3.81
CA TYR A 59 -4.54 -5.21 -3.08
C TYR A 59 -4.32 -5.29 -1.57
N GLY A 60 -4.84 -4.32 -0.84
CA GLY A 60 -4.88 -4.28 0.62
C GLY A 60 -4.90 -2.84 1.16
N HIS A 61 -4.37 -2.61 2.36
CA HIS A 61 -4.50 -1.32 3.04
C HIS A 61 -3.17 -0.72 3.52
N GLY A 62 -3.13 0.62 3.60
CA GLY A 62 -2.01 1.36 4.18
C GLY A 62 -2.11 1.50 5.70
N ALA A 63 -1.01 1.87 6.35
CA ALA A 63 -0.99 2.22 7.77
C ALA A 63 -1.82 3.47 8.11
N GLU A 64 -2.17 4.28 7.10
CA GLU A 64 -3.01 5.46 7.23
C GLU A 64 -4.45 5.14 7.63
N ASP A 65 -4.97 4.00 7.17
CA ASP A 65 -6.33 3.54 7.46
C ASP A 65 -6.48 2.04 7.23
N PRO A 66 -6.33 1.23 8.29
CA PRO A 66 -6.44 -0.21 8.18
C PRO A 66 -7.84 -0.73 7.84
N SER A 67 -8.85 0.14 7.79
CA SER A 67 -10.23 -0.22 7.41
C SER A 67 -10.54 0.03 5.94
N LEU A 68 -9.62 0.66 5.20
CA LEU A 68 -9.81 1.03 3.81
C LEU A 68 -8.83 0.28 2.92
N ASP A 69 -9.35 -0.74 2.25
CA ASP A 69 -8.61 -1.49 1.24
C ASP A 69 -8.70 -0.84 -0.14
N GLY A 70 -7.70 -1.12 -0.97
CA GLY A 70 -7.67 -0.75 -2.36
C GLY A 70 -6.41 -1.27 -3.05
N TRP A 71 -6.13 -0.69 -4.22
CA TRP A 71 -5.07 -1.12 -5.11
C TRP A 71 -3.97 -0.08 -5.20
N VAL A 72 -2.71 -0.53 -5.14
CA VAL A 72 -1.53 0.28 -5.47
C VAL A 72 -0.67 -0.45 -6.51
N PRO A 73 0.12 0.25 -7.34
CA PRO A 73 1.06 -0.39 -8.24
C PRO A 73 2.10 -1.18 -7.45
N LEU A 74 2.39 -2.41 -7.87
CA LEU A 74 3.35 -3.29 -7.20
C LEU A 74 4.74 -2.63 -7.11
N GLY A 75 5.16 -1.92 -8.17
CA GLY A 75 6.42 -1.18 -8.22
C GLY A 75 6.53 -0.02 -7.20
N ASN A 76 5.44 0.36 -6.55
CA ASN A 76 5.42 1.35 -5.47
C ASN A 76 5.63 0.70 -4.09
N THR A 77 5.81 -0.62 -4.06
CA THR A 77 6.03 -1.43 -2.87
C THR A 77 7.33 -2.24 -2.99
N THR A 78 7.83 -2.77 -1.88
CA THR A 78 8.97 -3.71 -1.85
C THR A 78 8.57 -5.14 -1.48
N CYS A 79 7.33 -5.54 -1.81
CA CYS A 79 7.06 -6.97 -1.99
C CYS A 79 7.64 -7.39 -3.37
#